data_AF-A0A967I2H5-F1
#
_entry.id   AF-A0A967I2H5-F1
#
_cell.length_a   1.000
_cell.length_b   1.000
_cell.length_c   1.000
_cell.angle_alpha   90.00
_cell.angle_beta   90.00
_cell.angle_gamma   90.00
#
_symmetry.space_group_name_H-M   'P 1'
#
loop_
_entity.id
_entity.type
_entity.pdbx_description
1 polymer ?
#
loop_
_entity_poly.entity_id
_entity_poly.type
_entity_poly.pdbx_seq_one_letter_code
_entity_poly.pdbx_strand_id
1 'polypeptide(L)'
;MIKKINKEIQKDEKLSAGLLGKVKSQGVRQMDDSAMIMRVKFKTIPGQQFLIRREVYRRIQEAFREQGIEFAHRNVTVYLPSETESAQSEEKSESKEKPSTTVDQKRREAAAAAALAITQEEEAQKSAGKGKDEL
;
A
#
# COMPACT_ATOMS: atom_id res chain seq x y z
N MET A 1 -21.86 2.72 15.15
CA MET A 1 -20.61 2.17 15.71
C MET A 1 -20.11 2.88 16.95
N ILE A 2 -19.95 4.22 16.95
CA ILE A 2 -19.30 4.94 18.07
C ILE A 2 -19.99 4.71 19.43
N LYS A 3 -21.33 4.58 19.46
CA LYS A 3 -22.06 4.22 20.69
C LYS A 3 -21.74 2.80 21.20
N LYS A 4 -21.43 1.84 20.31
CA LYS A 4 -21.02 0.46 20.67
C LYS A 4 -19.60 0.47 21.23
N ILE A 5 -18.69 1.16 20.55
CA ILE A 5 -17.29 1.37 20.98
C ILE A 5 -17.23 2.02 22.37
N ASN A 6 -18.08 3.02 22.65
CA ASN A 6 -18.15 3.60 24.00
C ASN A 6 -18.57 2.57 25.08
N LYS A 7 -19.49 1.65 24.76
CA LYS A 7 -19.87 0.57 25.70
C LYS A 7 -18.73 -0.40 25.92
N GLU A 8 -17.99 -0.75 24.87
CA GLU A 8 -16.81 -1.63 24.95
C GLU A 8 -15.69 -0.97 25.76
N ILE A 9 -15.41 0.31 25.55
CA ILE A 9 -14.42 1.06 26.33
C ILE A 9 -14.83 1.20 27.80
N GLN A 10 -16.12 1.32 28.09
CA GLN A 10 -16.61 1.35 29.49
C GLN A 10 -16.52 0.00 30.20
N LYS A 11 -16.51 -1.12 29.45
CA LYS A 11 -16.35 -2.45 30.03
C LYS A 11 -14.92 -2.71 30.49
N ASP A 12 -13.93 -2.08 29.87
CA ASP A 12 -12.54 -2.20 30.29
C ASP A 12 -12.23 -1.31 31.48
N GLU A 13 -11.95 -1.94 32.61
CA GLU A 13 -11.69 -1.27 33.89
C GLU A 13 -10.53 -0.27 33.82
N LYS A 14 -9.46 -0.62 33.08
CA LYS A 14 -8.29 0.26 32.88
C LYS A 14 -8.61 1.54 32.09
N LEU A 15 -9.51 1.46 31.12
CA LEU A 15 -9.88 2.62 30.29
C LEU A 15 -11.01 3.43 30.91
N SER A 16 -11.94 2.75 31.58
CA SER A 16 -13.03 3.36 32.35
C SER A 16 -12.50 4.20 33.51
N ALA A 17 -11.48 3.70 34.23
CA ALA A 17 -10.87 4.42 35.35
C ALA A 17 -10.27 5.79 34.94
N GLY A 18 -9.79 5.92 33.70
CA GLY A 18 -9.22 7.15 33.19
C GLY A 18 -10.21 8.07 32.48
N LEU A 19 -11.46 7.64 32.27
CA LEU A 19 -12.50 8.39 31.54
C LEU A 19 -13.48 9.07 32.52
N LEU A 20 -13.45 10.41 32.54
CA LEU A 20 -14.39 11.24 33.30
C LEU A 20 -15.74 11.39 32.58
N GLY A 21 -15.79 11.15 31.28
CA GLY A 21 -16.99 11.29 30.48
C GLY A 21 -17.06 10.29 29.33
N LYS A 22 -18.28 10.05 28.85
CA LYS A 22 -18.52 9.12 27.73
C LYS A 22 -17.82 9.61 26.46
N VAL A 23 -17.27 8.68 25.69
CA VAL A 23 -16.76 8.91 24.34
C VAL A 23 -17.94 9.21 23.43
N LYS A 24 -17.94 10.40 22.80
CA LYS A 24 -19.02 10.88 21.94
C LYS A 24 -18.48 11.25 20.56
N SER A 25 -19.22 10.87 19.52
CA SER A 25 -18.97 11.38 18.17
C SER A 25 -19.29 12.88 18.13
N GLN A 26 -18.38 13.67 17.58
CA GLN A 26 -18.60 15.08 17.28
C GLN A 26 -19.20 15.29 15.87
N GLY A 27 -19.36 14.22 15.10
CA GLY A 27 -19.85 14.28 13.73
C GLY A 27 -18.76 14.67 12.72
N VAL A 28 -19.20 14.93 11.50
CA VAL A 28 -18.34 15.30 10.37
C VAL A 28 -17.89 16.75 10.54
N ARG A 29 -16.58 16.98 10.56
CA ARG A 29 -16.00 18.32 10.58
C ARG A 29 -15.99 18.93 9.18
N GLN A 30 -15.62 18.13 8.19
CA GLN A 30 -15.44 18.58 6.81
C GLN A 30 -15.57 17.37 5.87
N MET A 31 -16.10 17.63 4.69
CA MET A 31 -16.04 16.72 3.55
C MET A 31 -14.93 17.24 2.63
N ASP A 32 -13.95 16.40 2.35
CA ASP A 32 -12.85 16.65 1.41
C ASP A 32 -13.10 15.81 0.15
N ASP A 33 -12.41 16.11 -0.94
CA ASP A 33 -12.65 15.48 -2.26
C ASP A 33 -12.40 13.97 -2.23
N SER A 34 -11.51 13.53 -1.34
CA SER A 34 -11.18 12.11 -1.16
C SER A 34 -11.68 11.52 0.16
N ALA A 35 -12.00 12.33 1.18
CA ALA A 35 -12.21 11.81 2.53
C ALA A 35 -13.24 12.59 3.35
N MET A 36 -14.02 11.87 4.16
CA MET A 36 -14.87 12.48 5.17
C MET A 36 -14.16 12.54 6.53
N ILE A 37 -13.90 13.75 7.04
CA ILE A 37 -13.19 13.94 8.30
C ILE A 37 -14.20 13.97 9.46
N MET A 38 -14.26 12.89 10.23
CA MET A 38 -15.07 12.81 11.46
C MET A 38 -14.22 13.04 12.71
N ARG A 39 -14.82 13.66 13.74
CA ARG A 39 -14.17 13.85 15.05
C ARG A 39 -14.88 13.11 16.17
N VAL A 40 -14.11 12.73 17.18
CA VAL A 40 -14.59 12.10 18.43
C VAL A 40 -14.05 12.89 19.61
N LYS A 41 -14.90 13.14 20.61
CA LYS A 41 -14.55 13.85 21.84
C LYS A 41 -14.71 12.92 23.03
N PHE A 42 -13.80 13.02 23.99
CA PHE A 42 -13.82 12.31 25.25
C PHE A 42 -13.19 13.17 26.35
N LYS A 43 -13.53 12.91 27.61
CA LYS A 43 -12.97 13.60 28.77
C LYS A 43 -12.22 12.58 29.62
N THR A 44 -10.96 12.85 29.92
CA THR A 44 -10.09 11.95 30.68
C THR A 44 -9.41 12.69 31.81
N ILE A 45 -8.95 11.93 32.79
CA ILE A 45 -8.05 12.42 33.84
C ILE A 45 -6.73 12.87 33.18
N PRO A 46 -6.15 14.01 33.59
CA PRO A 46 -4.83 14.42 33.11
C PRO A 46 -3.78 13.35 33.40
N GLY A 47 -2.86 13.14 32.46
CA GLY A 47 -1.83 12.09 32.49
C GLY A 47 -2.18 10.85 31.65
N GLN A 48 -3.46 10.45 31.61
CA GLN A 48 -3.89 9.24 30.89
C GLN A 48 -4.47 9.52 29.48
N GLN A 49 -4.47 10.79 29.04
CA GLN A 49 -5.06 11.18 27.77
C GLN A 49 -4.46 10.47 26.55
N PHE A 50 -3.16 10.14 26.58
CA PHE A 50 -2.47 9.50 25.47
C PHE A 50 -2.77 8.00 25.39
N LEU A 51 -2.77 7.31 26.53
CA LEU A 51 -3.11 5.89 26.61
C LEU A 51 -4.54 5.64 26.13
N ILE A 52 -5.48 6.44 26.63
CA ILE A 52 -6.89 6.33 26.27
C ILE A 52 -7.09 6.70 24.80
N ARG A 53 -6.42 7.76 24.32
CA ARG A 53 -6.46 8.13 22.90
C ARG A 53 -6.03 6.95 22.02
N ARG A 54 -4.88 6.32 22.31
CA ARG A 54 -4.35 5.20 21.52
C ARG A 54 -5.34 4.04 21.44
N GLU A 55 -5.89 3.61 22.58
CA GLU A 55 -6.84 2.50 22.61
C GLU A 55 -8.16 2.82 21.91
N VAL A 56 -8.66 4.05 22.08
CA VAL A 56 -9.86 4.53 21.37
C VAL A 56 -9.64 4.51 19.86
N TYR A 57 -8.49 5.00 19.38
CA TYR A 57 -8.16 5.00 17.96
C TYR A 57 -8.06 3.58 17.40
N ARG A 58 -7.40 2.66 18.11
CA ARG A 58 -7.27 1.26 17.68
C ARG A 58 -8.63 0.59 17.50
N ARG A 59 -9.52 0.71 18.49
CA ARG A 59 -10.87 0.11 18.43
C ARG A 59 -11.75 0.73 17.36
N ILE A 60 -11.63 2.05 17.17
CA ILE A 60 -12.30 2.72 16.05
C ILE A 60 -11.79 2.12 14.74
N GLN A 61 -10.47 2.02 14.55
CA GLN A 61 -9.91 1.49 13.32
C GLN A 61 -10.32 0.03 13.04
N GLU A 62 -10.33 -0.83 14.06
CA GLU A 62 -10.80 -2.21 13.97
C GLU A 62 -12.28 -2.29 13.61
N ALA A 63 -13.13 -1.55 14.33
CA ALA A 63 -14.56 -1.52 14.03
C ALA A 63 -14.83 -1.01 12.61
N PHE A 64 -14.11 0.03 12.15
CA PHE A 64 -14.24 0.55 10.79
C PHE A 64 -13.84 -0.49 9.74
N ARG A 65 -12.77 -1.26 9.99
CA ARG A 65 -12.33 -2.35 9.12
C ARG A 65 -13.35 -3.48 9.04
N GLU A 66 -13.91 -3.91 10.17
CA GLU A 66 -14.95 -4.96 10.21
C GLU A 66 -16.22 -4.61 9.44
N GLN A 67 -16.54 -3.32 9.35
CA GLN A 67 -17.69 -2.83 8.60
C GLN A 67 -17.36 -2.50 7.14
N GLY A 68 -16.13 -2.79 6.69
CA GLY A 68 -15.69 -2.55 5.31
C GLY A 68 -15.46 -1.07 4.97
N ILE A 69 -15.30 -0.20 5.97
CA ILE A 69 -15.00 1.21 5.75
C ILE A 69 -13.49 1.40 5.75
N GLU A 70 -12.90 1.41 4.56
CA GLU A 70 -11.48 1.70 4.39
C GLU A 70 -11.19 3.20 4.48
N PHE A 71 -10.01 3.56 4.97
CA PHE A 71 -9.57 4.94 4.98
C PHE A 71 -9.20 5.35 3.56
N ALA A 72 -9.69 6.51 3.13
CA ALA A 72 -9.41 7.00 1.80
C ALA A 72 -7.91 7.28 1.62
N HIS A 73 -7.33 6.63 0.63
CA HIS A 73 -6.00 6.93 0.16
C HIS A 73 -6.06 8.12 -0.81
N ARG A 74 -5.06 9.00 -0.76
CA ARG A 74 -4.93 10.08 -1.74
C ARG A 74 -4.52 9.45 -3.07
N ASN A 75 -5.46 9.33 -3.99
CA ASN A 75 -5.18 8.88 -5.34
C ASN A 75 -4.76 10.08 -6.19
N VAL A 76 -3.67 9.93 -6.93
CA VAL A 76 -3.20 10.94 -7.89
C VAL A 76 -3.29 10.31 -9.28
N THR A 77 -4.16 10.86 -10.12
CA THR A 77 -4.23 10.47 -11.54
C THR A 77 -3.20 11.26 -12.31
N VAL A 78 -2.18 10.59 -12.85
CA VAL A 78 -1.21 11.21 -13.75
C VAL A 78 -1.65 10.93 -15.19
N TYR A 79 -1.90 11.99 -15.95
CA TYR A 79 -2.11 11.89 -17.39
C TYR A 79 -0.76 12.00 -18.09
N LEU A 80 -0.30 10.89 -18.69
CA LEU A 80 0.81 10.95 -19.62
C LEU A 80 0.22 11.33 -20.99
N PRO A 81 0.61 12.47 -21.58
CA PRO A 81 0.24 12.76 -22.96
C PRO A 81 0.90 11.70 -23.86
N SER A 82 0.11 11.07 -24.72
CA SER A 82 0.65 10.28 -25.83
C SER A 82 1.52 11.21 -26.67
N GLU A 83 2.74 10.79 -27.01
CA GLU A 83 3.61 11.53 -27.91
C GLU A 83 2.80 11.94 -29.14
N THR A 84 2.64 13.25 -29.30
CA THR A 84 1.87 13.81 -30.39
C THR A 84 2.61 13.46 -31.67
N GLU A 85 1.91 12.72 -32.54
CA GLU A 85 2.20 12.53 -33.96
C GLU A 85 2.50 13.89 -34.61
N SER A 86 3.75 14.33 -34.47
CA SER A 86 4.32 15.50 -35.12
C SER A 86 5.70 15.16 -35.69
N ALA A 87 5.74 13.97 -36.32
CA ALA A 87 6.68 13.63 -37.36
C ALA A 87 5.88 13.05 -38.54
N GLN A 88 5.01 13.87 -39.12
CA GLN A 88 4.61 13.66 -40.52
C GLN A 88 5.80 14.05 -41.39
N SER A 89 6.71 13.11 -41.60
CA SER A 89 7.47 13.04 -42.85
C SER A 89 6.73 12.05 -43.74
N GLU A 90 6.16 12.59 -44.82
CA GLU A 90 5.60 11.82 -45.92
C GLU A 90 6.67 10.86 -46.46
N GLU A 91 6.44 9.55 -46.37
CA GLU A 91 6.96 8.58 -47.34
C GLU A 91 6.13 7.29 -47.26
N LYS A 92 5.09 7.26 -48.11
CA LYS A 92 4.63 6.13 -48.92
C LYS A 92 5.00 4.71 -48.45
N SER A 93 3.98 3.95 -48.04
CA SER A 93 3.66 2.65 -48.69
C SER A 93 2.42 2.03 -48.05
N GLU A 94 1.37 1.87 -48.86
CA GLU A 94 0.33 0.87 -48.64
C GLU A 94 0.97 -0.51 -48.48
N SER A 95 0.65 -1.22 -47.41
CA SER A 95 0.32 -2.64 -47.49
C SER A 95 -0.34 -3.11 -46.19
N LYS A 96 -1.41 -3.87 -46.40
CA LYS A 96 -2.25 -4.53 -45.42
C LYS A 96 -1.46 -5.59 -44.61
N GLU A 97 -2.09 -6.02 -43.51
CA GLU A 97 -1.92 -7.30 -42.81
C GLU A 97 -0.90 -7.38 -41.64
N LYS A 98 -1.45 -7.51 -40.42
CA LYS A 98 -0.84 -8.23 -39.27
C LYS A 98 -0.70 -9.74 -39.63
N PRO A 99 0.01 -10.60 -38.87
CA PRO A 99 1.00 -10.39 -37.78
C PRO A 99 2.30 -11.23 -37.94
N SER A 100 3.45 -10.79 -37.41
CA SER A 100 4.66 -11.65 -37.31
C SER A 100 4.91 -12.12 -35.87
N THR A 101 4.32 -13.26 -35.53
CA THR A 101 4.59 -14.11 -34.35
C THR A 101 5.97 -14.80 -34.42
N THR A 102 7.01 -14.09 -34.82
CA THR A 102 8.34 -14.69 -35.08
C THR A 102 9.48 -14.05 -34.29
N VAL A 103 9.26 -12.87 -33.69
CA VAL A 103 10.31 -12.12 -32.98
C VAL A 103 10.43 -12.55 -31.51
N ASP A 104 9.39 -13.15 -30.91
CA ASP A 104 9.38 -13.56 -29.50
C ASP A 104 10.21 -14.83 -29.21
N GLN A 105 10.36 -15.73 -30.18
CA GLN A 105 11.05 -17.02 -29.97
C GLN A 105 12.57 -16.82 -29.81
N LYS A 106 13.16 -15.97 -30.64
CA LYS A 106 14.62 -15.72 -30.65
C LYS A 106 15.11 -14.92 -29.43
N ARG A 107 14.24 -14.09 -28.83
CA ARG A 107 14.56 -13.34 -27.60
C ARG A 107 14.45 -14.20 -26.33
N ARG A 108 13.55 -15.19 -26.32
CA ARG A 108 13.40 -16.11 -25.17
C ARG A 108 14.55 -17.11 -25.05
N GLU A 109 15.05 -17.62 -26.18
CA GLU A 109 16.21 -18.52 -26.16
C GLU A 109 17.51 -17.81 -25.75
N ALA A 110 17.71 -16.57 -26.18
CA ALA A 110 18.88 -15.78 -25.79
C ALA A 110 18.89 -15.45 -24.28
N ALA A 111 17.72 -15.20 -23.69
CA ALA A 111 17.60 -14.95 -22.25
C ALA A 111 17.86 -16.21 -21.40
N ALA A 112 17.45 -17.39 -21.89
CA ALA A 112 17.70 -18.66 -21.20
C ALA A 112 19.19 -19.05 -21.22
N ALA A 113 19.90 -18.78 -22.32
CA ALA A 113 21.34 -19.03 -22.42
C ALA A 113 22.17 -18.10 -21.51
N ALA A 114 21.77 -16.82 -21.39
CA ALA A 114 22.45 -15.88 -20.51
C ALA A 114 22.26 -16.22 -19.02
N ALA A 115 21.08 -16.69 -18.63
CA ALA A 115 20.82 -17.10 -17.26
C ALA A 115 21.67 -18.32 -16.86
N LEU A 116 21.80 -19.33 -17.73
CA LEU A 116 22.62 -20.51 -17.48
C LEU A 116 24.12 -20.21 -17.40
N ALA A 117 24.63 -19.26 -18.20
CA ALA A 117 26.01 -18.83 -18.12
C ALA A 117 26.33 -18.14 -16.79
N ILE A 118 25.42 -17.31 -16.28
CA ILE A 118 25.60 -16.62 -14.99
C ILE A 118 25.59 -17.63 -13.84
N THR A 119 24.72 -18.65 -13.86
CA THR A 119 24.71 -19.69 -12.82
C THR A 119 25.97 -20.57 -12.84
N GLN A 120 26.51 -20.86 -14.03
CA GLN A 120 27.74 -21.63 -14.17
C GLN A 120 28.98 -20.83 -13.73
N GLU A 121 29.01 -19.51 -13.97
CA GLU A 121 30.07 -18.64 -13.45
C GLU A 121 30.02 -18.52 -11.92
N GLU A 122 28.83 -18.51 -11.33
CA GLU A 122 28.66 -18.47 -9.87
C GLU A 122 29.05 -19.81 -9.18
N GLU A 123 28.80 -20.94 -9.83
CA GLU A 123 29.24 -22.26 -9.34
C GLU A 123 30.76 -22.50 -9.52
N ALA A 124 31.37 -21.96 -10.59
CA ALA A 124 32.82 -22.02 -10.79
C ALA A 124 33.59 -21.23 -9.72
N GLN A 125 33.07 -20.07 -9.28
CA GLN A 125 33.69 -19.29 -8.20
C GLN A 125 33.58 -19.94 -6.83
N LYS A 126 32.49 -20.70 -6.55
CA LYS A 126 32.35 -21.45 -5.28
C LYS A 126 33.29 -22.64 -5.16
N SER A 127 33.71 -23.27 -6.26
CA SER A 127 34.67 -24.39 -6.20
C SER A 127 36.13 -23.93 -6.02
N ALA A 128 36.48 -22.72 -6.46
CA ALA A 128 37.83 -22.16 -6.27
C ALA A 128 38.10 -21.64 -4.84
N GLY A 129 37.06 -21.35 -4.06
CA GLY A 129 37.19 -20.79 -2.70
C GLY A 129 37.50 -21.80 -1.58
N LYS A 130 37.48 -23.11 -1.86
CA LYS A 130 37.57 -24.15 -0.81
C LYS A 130 38.96 -24.78 -0.62
N GLY A 131 40.01 -24.21 -1.22
CA GLY A 131 41.38 -24.77 -1.22
C GLY A 131 42.46 -23.91 -0.54
N LYS A 132 42.11 -22.96 0.33
CA LYS A 132 43.10 -22.06 0.97
C LYS A 132 42.98 -21.89 2.50
N ASP A 133 42.35 -22.84 3.19
CA ASP A 133 42.43 -22.94 4.66
C ASP A 133 42.98 -24.32 5.05
N GLU A 134 44.26 -24.56 4.74
CA GLU A 134 45.11 -25.52 5.46
C GLU A 134 46.46 -24.87 5.73
N LEU A 135 46.55 -24.17 6.86
CA LEU A 135 47.74 -24.05 7.72
C LEU A 135 47.38 -23.44 9.07
#